data_AF-A0A537SMH1-F1
#
_entry.id   AF-A0A537SMH1-F1
#
_cell.length_a   1.000
_cell.length_b   1.000
_cell.length_c   1.000
_cell.angle_alpha   90.00
_cell.angle_beta   90.00
_cell.angle_gamma   90.00
#
_symmetry.space_group_name_H-M   'P 1'
#
loop_
_entity.id
_entity.type
_entity.pdbx_description
1 polymer ?
#
loop_
_entity_poly.entity_id
_entity_poly.type
_entity_poly.pdbx_seq_one_letter_code
_entity_poly.pdbx_strand_id
1 'polypeptide(L)'
;MSVSVDRRRFVSSVGLAAAVGAGAYVAAPRGAGAVVTPKGKIPNTPFKVGHMTFTSGPGAYLGAPALKGHTLAADEINAEGGFLGTRKIVTITADEAAGVDGNVKEL
;
A
#
# COMPACT_ATOMS: atom_id res chain seq x y z
N MET A 1 -51.23 -11.21 -4.29
CA MET A 1 -50.75 -9.81 -4.34
C MET A 1 -49.28 -9.84 -4.75
N SER A 2 -48.95 -9.48 -6.00
CA SER A 2 -47.56 -9.38 -6.43
C SER A 2 -47.01 -8.01 -6.04
N VAL A 3 -45.94 -7.98 -5.26
CA VAL A 3 -45.24 -6.73 -4.93
C VAL A 3 -44.42 -6.33 -6.16
N SER A 4 -44.91 -5.35 -6.92
CA SER A 4 -44.16 -4.80 -8.05
C SER A 4 -42.97 -3.99 -7.52
N VAL A 5 -41.75 -4.49 -7.73
CA VAL A 5 -40.52 -3.77 -7.36
C VAL A 5 -40.26 -2.69 -8.41
N ASP A 6 -40.32 -1.42 -8.00
CA ASP A 6 -40.04 -0.27 -8.86
C ASP A 6 -38.52 -0.12 -9.09
N ARG A 7 -38.10 0.01 -10.36
CA ARG A 7 -36.69 0.10 -10.76
C ARG A 7 -35.97 1.26 -10.06
N ARG A 8 -36.63 2.40 -9.85
CA ARG A 8 -36.03 3.56 -9.19
C ARG A 8 -35.75 3.27 -7.73
N ARG A 9 -36.67 2.56 -7.04
CA ARG A 9 -36.44 2.12 -5.65
C ARG A 9 -35.32 1.10 -5.54
N PHE A 10 -35.25 0.16 -6.48
CA PHE A 10 -34.16 -0.82 -6.53
C PHE A 10 -32.79 -0.15 -6.71
N VAL A 11 -32.67 0.76 -7.68
CA VAL A 11 -31.40 1.49 -7.93
C VAL A 11 -31.03 2.37 -6.74
N SER A 12 -31.97 3.06 -6.11
CA SER A 12 -31.71 3.85 -4.91
C SER A 12 -31.23 2.99 -3.73
N SER A 13 -31.82 1.82 -3.51
CA SER A 13 -31.38 0.92 -2.44
C SER A 13 -29.99 0.32 -2.70
N VAL A 14 -29.70 -0.05 -3.96
CA VAL A 14 -28.37 -0.56 -4.34
C VAL A 14 -27.31 0.54 -4.22
N GLY A 15 -27.63 1.77 -4.65
CA GLY A 15 -26.72 2.91 -4.54
C GLY A 15 -26.39 3.28 -3.09
N LEU A 16 -27.38 3.25 -2.18
CA LEU A 16 -27.15 3.51 -0.76
C LEU A 16 -26.32 2.40 -0.10
N ALA A 17 -26.63 1.13 -0.41
CA ALA A 17 -25.88 -0.01 0.12
C ALA A 17 -24.42 -0.03 -0.36
N ALA A 18 -24.17 0.32 -1.63
CA ALA A 18 -22.82 0.40 -2.19
C ALA A 18 -21.99 1.54 -1.58
N ALA A 19 -22.60 2.71 -1.36
CA ALA A 19 -21.93 3.86 -0.76
C ALA A 19 -21.55 3.63 0.71
N VAL A 20 -22.43 3.00 1.49
CA VAL A 20 -22.16 2.68 2.91
C VAL A 20 -21.14 1.55 3.03
N GLY A 21 -21.25 0.51 2.19
CA GLY A 21 -20.29 -0.59 2.18
C GLY A 21 -18.88 -0.13 1.80
N ALA A 22 -18.71 0.53 0.66
CA ALA A 22 -17.40 0.97 0.19
C ALA A 22 -16.79 2.06 1.09
N GLY A 23 -17.60 2.99 1.60
CA GLY A 23 -17.14 4.04 2.52
C GLY A 23 -16.61 3.47 3.83
N ALA A 24 -17.26 2.43 4.37
CA ALA A 24 -16.80 1.76 5.59
C ALA A 24 -15.51 0.97 5.37
N TYR A 25 -15.33 0.29 4.24
CA TYR A 25 -14.09 -0.48 4.00
C TYR A 25 -12.86 0.39 3.72
N VAL A 26 -13.04 1.56 3.10
CA VAL A 26 -11.92 2.47 2.79
C VAL A 26 -11.59 3.41 3.96
N ALA A 27 -12.58 3.80 4.76
CA ALA A 27 -12.40 4.76 5.85
C ALA A 27 -12.40 4.13 7.26
N ALA A 28 -12.74 2.85 7.42
CA ALA A 28 -12.58 2.22 8.72
C ALA A 28 -11.10 2.08 9.04
N PRO A 29 -10.65 2.50 10.24
CA PRO A 29 -9.33 2.12 10.70
C PRO A 29 -9.26 0.59 10.64
N ARG A 30 -8.22 0.07 9.97
CA ARG A 30 -7.92 -1.37 10.02
C ARG A 30 -7.94 -1.74 11.50
N GLY A 31 -8.82 -2.67 11.87
CA GLY A 31 -8.91 -3.12 13.25
C GLY A 31 -7.51 -3.46 13.70
N ALA A 32 -7.01 -2.74 14.70
CA ALA A 32 -5.69 -2.95 15.27
C ALA A 32 -5.67 -4.35 15.88
N GLY A 33 -5.48 -5.38 15.05
CA GLY A 33 -5.20 -6.72 15.49
C GLY A 33 -4.06 -6.63 16.48
N ALA A 34 -4.23 -7.25 17.64
CA ALA A 34 -3.34 -7.14 18.80
C ALA A 34 -1.90 -6.87 18.38
N VAL A 35 -1.48 -5.60 18.48
CA VAL A 35 -0.12 -5.20 18.18
C VAL A 35 0.73 -5.95 19.18
N VAL A 36 1.47 -6.95 18.70
CA VAL A 36 2.34 -7.76 19.55
C VAL A 36 3.29 -6.80 20.24
N THR A 37 3.15 -6.65 21.57
CA THR A 37 4.03 -5.78 22.34
C THR A 37 5.45 -6.28 22.14
N PRO A 38 6.33 -5.47 21.51
CA PRO A 38 7.66 -5.93 21.18
C PRO A 38 8.42 -6.26 22.47
N LYS A 39 9.04 -7.45 22.52
CA LYS A 39 9.97 -7.80 23.60
C LYS A 39 11.31 -7.11 23.33
N GLY A 40 11.42 -5.83 23.67
CA GLY A 40 12.67 -5.07 23.55
C GLY A 40 12.47 -3.59 23.25
N LYS A 41 13.57 -2.82 23.29
CA LYS A 41 13.58 -1.40 22.90
C LYS A 41 13.58 -1.31 21.37
N ILE A 42 12.52 -0.76 20.79
CA ILE A 42 12.51 -0.42 19.37
C ILE A 42 13.42 0.80 19.15
N PRO A 43 14.39 0.76 18.22
CA PRO A 43 15.18 1.94 17.88
C PRO A 43 14.32 3.03 17.25
N ASN A 44 14.58 4.30 17.61
CA ASN A 44 13.92 5.45 16.97
C ASN A 44 14.53 5.81 15.60
N THR A 45 15.43 4.98 15.07
CA THR A 45 16.02 5.20 13.75
C THR A 45 15.09 4.69 12.65
N PRO A 46 15.05 5.38 11.48
CA PRO A 46 14.24 4.92 10.35
C PRO A 46 14.54 3.46 9.97
N PHE A 47 13.52 2.75 9.50
CA PHE A 47 13.68 1.45 8.87
C PHE A 47 13.91 1.65 7.37
N LYS A 48 15.15 1.44 6.93
CA LYS A 48 15.53 1.63 5.52
C LYS A 48 15.30 0.33 4.76
N VAL A 49 14.60 0.40 3.63
CA VAL A 49 14.36 -0.73 2.73
C VAL A 49 14.85 -0.37 1.34
N GLY A 50 15.68 -1.25 0.75
CA GLY A 50 16.09 -1.11 -0.63
C GLY A 50 14.98 -1.59 -1.58
N HIS A 51 14.77 -0.87 -2.67
CA HIS A 51 13.96 -1.31 -3.79
C HIS A 51 14.76 -1.07 -5.08
N MET A 52 15.27 -2.16 -5.65
CA MET A 52 15.92 -2.17 -6.94
C MET A 52 14.90 -2.62 -7.98
N THR A 53 14.77 -1.86 -9.06
CA THR A 53 13.93 -2.22 -10.20
C THR A 53 14.36 -1.45 -11.44
N PHE A 54 13.92 -1.89 -12.62
CA PHE A 54 14.21 -1.24 -13.89
C PHE A 54 13.29 -0.03 -14.06
N THR A 55 13.74 1.14 -13.65
CA THR A 55 13.03 2.41 -13.88
C THR A 55 13.43 3.08 -15.19
N SER A 56 14.50 2.60 -15.82
CA SER A 56 14.89 2.91 -17.20
C SER A 56 15.05 1.64 -18.06
N GLY A 57 15.32 1.83 -19.36
CA GLY A 57 15.46 0.75 -20.34
C GLY A 57 14.12 0.18 -20.83
N PRO A 58 14.15 -0.87 -21.69
CA PRO A 58 12.95 -1.44 -22.32
C PRO A 58 11.92 -2.00 -21.33
N GLY A 59 12.39 -2.38 -20.13
CA GLY A 59 11.52 -2.88 -19.06
C GLY A 59 10.77 -1.78 -18.31
N ALA A 60 11.15 -0.50 -18.40
CA ALA A 60 10.75 0.57 -17.47
C ALA A 60 9.25 0.62 -17.11
N TYR A 61 8.39 0.23 -18.06
CA TYR A 61 6.95 0.17 -17.89
C TYR A 61 6.46 -0.80 -16.79
N LEU A 62 7.22 -1.83 -16.40
CA LEU A 62 6.88 -2.67 -15.23
C LEU A 62 7.55 -2.17 -13.94
N GLY A 63 8.72 -1.54 -14.01
CA GLY A 63 9.44 -1.09 -12.81
C GLY A 63 8.83 0.16 -12.18
N ALA A 64 8.35 1.12 -12.99
CA ALA A 64 7.66 2.30 -12.47
C ALA A 64 6.41 1.97 -11.61
N PRO A 65 5.47 1.10 -12.04
CA PRO A 65 4.35 0.70 -11.19
C PRO A 65 4.78 -0.15 -9.99
N ALA A 66 5.82 -0.98 -10.12
CA ALA A 66 6.37 -1.73 -8.98
C ALA A 66 6.89 -0.78 -7.89
N LEU A 67 7.71 0.22 -8.27
CA LEU A 67 8.21 1.24 -7.35
C LEU A 67 7.05 2.01 -6.70
N LYS A 68 6.07 2.42 -7.48
CA LYS A 68 4.89 3.13 -6.97
C LYS A 68 4.11 2.30 -5.93
N GLY A 69 3.90 1.01 -6.20
CA GLY A 69 3.22 0.12 -5.25
C GLY A 69 3.99 -0.01 -3.93
N HIS A 70 5.31 -0.15 -4.01
CA HIS A 70 6.18 -0.19 -2.84
C HIS A 70 6.11 1.10 -2.01
N THR A 71 6.20 2.26 -2.65
CA THR A 71 6.15 3.56 -1.94
C THR A 71 4.77 3.80 -1.33
N LEU A 72 3.69 3.46 -2.04
CA LEU A 72 2.32 3.59 -1.53
C LEU A 72 2.13 2.77 -0.26
N ALA A 73 2.59 1.52 -0.23
CA ALA A 73 2.52 0.69 0.96
C ALA A 73 3.35 1.26 2.13
N ALA A 74 4.55 1.78 1.85
CA ALA A 74 5.36 2.44 2.85
C ALA A 74 4.67 3.70 3.42
N ASP A 75 4.00 4.48 2.57
CA ASP A 75 3.25 5.67 2.97
C ASP A 75 2.03 5.32 3.84
N GLU A 76 1.25 4.30 3.46
CA GLU A 76 0.14 3.81 4.29
C GLU A 76 0.63 3.36 5.68
N ILE A 77 1.68 2.53 5.73
CA ILE A 77 2.22 2.05 7.01
C ILE A 77 2.78 3.20 7.85
N ASN A 78 3.47 4.16 7.21
CA ASN A 78 3.97 5.35 7.90
C ASN A 78 2.84 6.21 8.47
N ALA A 79 1.71 6.34 7.76
CA ALA A 79 0.52 7.04 8.25
C ALA A 79 -0.12 6.31 9.44
N GLU A 80 -0.01 4.98 9.52
CA GLU A 80 -0.47 4.13 10.62
C GLU A 80 0.52 4.08 11.83
N GLY A 81 1.58 4.89 11.81
CA GLY A 81 2.58 4.98 12.91
C GLY A 81 3.94 4.35 12.57
N GLY A 82 4.10 3.82 11.35
CA GLY A 82 5.36 3.25 10.88
C GLY A 82 5.60 1.81 11.32
N PHE A 83 6.73 1.26 10.93
CA PHE A 83 7.13 -0.10 11.24
C PHE A 83 7.30 -0.29 12.76
N LEU A 84 6.66 -1.33 13.30
CA LEU A 84 6.55 -1.57 14.75
C LEU A 84 5.93 -0.39 15.53
N GLY A 85 5.12 0.44 14.86
CA GLY A 85 4.39 1.55 15.46
C GLY A 85 5.24 2.78 15.82
N THR A 86 6.53 2.80 15.47
CA THR A 86 7.41 3.96 15.76
C THR A 86 8.42 4.29 14.67
N ARG A 87 8.80 3.34 13.80
CA ARG A 87 9.91 3.53 12.86
C ARG A 87 9.39 3.94 11.48
N LYS A 88 9.75 5.15 11.05
CA LYS A 88 9.48 5.58 9.67
C LYS A 88 10.17 4.65 8.67
N ILE A 89 9.41 4.07 7.74
CA ILE A 89 9.92 3.33 6.60
C ILE A 89 10.47 4.34 5.58
N VAL A 90 11.69 4.10 5.12
CA VAL A 90 12.35 4.90 4.08
C VAL A 90 12.79 3.98 2.96
N THR A 91 12.20 4.16 1.78
CA THR A 91 12.60 3.44 0.57
C THR A 91 13.86 4.08 -0.02
N ILE A 92 14.86 3.25 -0.29
CA ILE A 92 16.07 3.61 -1.04
C ILE A 92 15.96 2.94 -2.40
N THR A 93 16.04 3.70 -3.48
CA THR A 93 15.82 3.20 -4.84
C THR A 93 17.12 3.07 -5.61
N ALA A 94 17.23 2.03 -6.44
CA ALA A 94 18.31 1.86 -7.41
C ALA A 94 17.73 1.39 -8.75
N ASP A 95 18.26 1.94 -9.84
CA ASP A 95 17.86 1.59 -11.21
C ASP A 95 18.83 0.58 -11.83
N GLU A 96 18.32 -0.56 -12.25
CA GLU A 96 19.13 -1.60 -12.91
C GLU A 96 19.11 -1.50 -14.46
N ALA A 97 18.36 -0.55 -15.04
CA ALA A 97 18.24 -0.33 -16.48
C ALA A 97 17.84 -1.58 -17.30
N ALA A 98 17.12 -2.52 -16.68
CA ALA A 98 16.75 -3.83 -17.23
C ALA A 98 17.96 -4.72 -17.62
N GLY A 99 19.12 -4.49 -17.00
CA GLY A 99 20.34 -5.25 -17.22
C GLY A 99 20.88 -5.89 -15.93
N VAL A 100 21.57 -7.02 -16.09
CA VAL A 100 22.28 -7.70 -14.99
C VAL A 100 23.39 -6.85 -14.41
N ASP A 101 24.05 -6.03 -15.22
CA ASP A 101 25.16 -5.17 -14.80
C ASP A 101 24.77 -4.18 -13.69
N GLY A 102 23.57 -3.61 -13.76
CA GLY A 102 23.09 -2.67 -12.74
C GLY A 102 22.78 -3.31 -11.38
N ASN A 103 22.65 -4.64 -11.33
CA ASN A 103 22.39 -5.38 -10.09
C ASN A 103 23.67 -5.77 -9.35
N VAL A 104 24.76 -6.03 -10.08
CA VAL A 104 25.92 -6.74 -9.54
C VAL A 104 27.21 -5.93 -9.54
N LYS A 105 27.28 -4.83 -10.30
CA LYS A 105 28.43 -3.93 -10.25
C LYS A 105 28.35 -3.12 -8.95
N GLU A 106 29.41 -3.16 -8.16
CA GLU A 106 29.54 -2.29 -6.99
C GLU A 106 29.54 -0.81 -7.43
N LEU A 107 28.80 0.02 -6.68
CA LEU A 107 28.70 1.47 -6.86
C LEU A 107 29.98 2.18 -6.39
#